data_AF-A0A949UPT2-F1
#
_entry.id   AF-A0A949UPT2-F1
#
_cell.length_a   1.000
_cell.length_b   1.000
_cell.length_c   1.000
_cell.angle_alpha   90.00
_cell.angle_beta   90.00
_cell.angle_gamma   90.00
#
_symmetry.space_group_name_H-M   'P 1'
#
loop_
_entity.id
_entity.type
_entity.pdbx_description
1 polymer ?
#
loop_
_entity_poly.entity_id
_entity_poly.type
_entity_poly.pdbx_seq_one_letter_code
_entity_poly.pdbx_strand_id
1 'polypeptide(L)'
;MKTDLYTKTILTIIAVCLTLNLVKDSDFITSAYASEANKLPETSTEYKLVPINEFETLDVRIVDINTYDELNVNIKSIDSYDEMKVNINSIDTSDELDVNIDEIGGGFISNGGPLKVQVEN
;
A
#
# COMPACT_ATOMS: atom_id res chain seq x y z
N MET A 1 -49.64 33.52 54.19
CA MET A 1 -49.94 32.16 53.67
C MET A 1 -49.95 32.07 52.13
N LYS A 2 -50.42 33.07 51.38
CA LYS A 2 -50.46 33.00 49.89
C LYS A 2 -49.08 32.99 49.24
N THR A 3 -48.13 33.77 49.77
CA THR A 3 -46.76 33.90 49.24
C THR A 3 -45.98 32.57 49.30
N ASP A 4 -46.20 31.78 50.34
CA ASP A 4 -45.56 30.48 50.55
C ASP A 4 -45.99 29.46 49.48
N LEU A 5 -47.26 29.47 49.08
CA LEU A 5 -47.77 28.61 48.00
C LEU A 5 -47.16 28.98 46.64
N TYR A 6 -47.03 30.27 46.34
CA TYR A 6 -46.42 30.75 45.09
C TYR A 6 -44.95 30.34 44.99
N THR A 7 -44.17 30.60 46.04
CA THR A 7 -42.75 30.24 46.06
C THR A 7 -42.56 28.73 45.97
N LYS A 8 -43.35 27.93 46.69
CA LYS A 8 -43.29 26.47 46.64
C LYS A 8 -43.65 25.91 45.26
N THR A 9 -44.64 26.50 44.59
CA THR A 9 -45.05 26.09 43.24
C THR A 9 -43.95 26.39 42.21
N ILE A 10 -43.39 27.60 42.23
CA ILE A 10 -42.31 28.00 41.32
C ILE A 10 -41.06 27.14 41.57
N LEU A 11 -40.70 26.89 42.84
CA LEU A 11 -39.55 26.06 43.19
C LEU A 11 -39.72 24.61 42.70
N THR A 12 -40.94 24.07 42.77
CA THR A 12 -41.25 22.72 42.26
C THR A 12 -41.09 22.67 40.74
N ILE A 13 -41.57 23.68 40.01
CA ILE A 13 -41.42 23.75 38.56
C ILE A 13 -39.95 23.83 38.15
N ILE A 14 -39.16 24.69 38.81
CA ILE A 14 -37.73 24.83 38.54
C ILE A 14 -37.00 23.50 38.82
N ALA A 15 -37.31 22.83 39.93
CA ALA A 15 -36.73 21.53 40.25
C ALA A 15 -37.01 20.48 39.17
N VAL A 16 -38.25 20.41 38.67
CA VAL A 16 -38.62 19.49 37.57
C VAL A 16 -37.86 19.82 36.29
N CYS A 17 -37.76 21.09 35.91
CA CYS A 17 -37.00 21.49 34.72
C CYS A 17 -35.51 21.13 34.85
N LEU A 18 -34.91 21.33 36.02
CA LEU A 18 -33.51 20.98 36.28
C LEU A 18 -33.28 19.47 36.23
N THR A 19 -34.20 18.68 36.78
CA THR A 19 -34.12 17.21 36.68
C THR A 19 -34.20 16.70 35.24
N LEU A 20 -35.02 17.32 34.39
CA LEU A 20 -35.14 16.93 32.98
C LEU A 20 -33.91 17.34 32.16
N ASN A 21 -33.32 18.50 32.43
CA ASN A 21 -32.05 18.90 31.80
C ASN A 21 -30.90 17.98 32.20
N LEU A 22 -30.83 17.59 33.47
CA LEU A 22 -29.81 16.64 33.94
C LEU A 22 -29.93 15.27 33.25
N VAL A 23 -31.15 14.80 32.98
CA VAL A 23 -31.38 13.54 32.25
C VAL A 23 -31.07 13.66 30.76
N LYS A 24 -31.18 14.86 30.16
CA LYS A 24 -30.81 15.10 28.75
C LYS A 24 -29.30 15.19 28.56
N ASP A 25 -28.59 15.81 29.49
CA ASP A 25 -27.13 15.99 29.42
C ASP A 25 -26.37 14.78 29.98
N SER A 26 -27.04 13.93 30.75
CA SER A 26 -26.50 12.64 31.12
C SER A 26 -26.70 11.67 29.96
N ASP A 27 -25.61 11.37 29.25
CA ASP A 27 -25.46 10.24 28.32
C ASP A 27 -25.59 8.89 29.08
N PHE A 28 -26.66 8.71 29.87
CA PHE A 28 -26.97 7.49 30.61
C PHE A 28 -27.18 6.30 29.65
N ILE A 29 -27.51 6.60 28.40
CA ILE A 29 -27.40 5.66 27.29
C ILE A 29 -26.11 6.01 26.57
N THR A 30 -25.04 5.28 26.86
CA THR A 30 -23.85 5.25 26.01
C THR A 30 -24.34 4.93 24.60
N SER A 31 -24.28 5.89 23.69
CA SER A 31 -24.40 5.60 22.26
C SER A 31 -23.31 4.60 21.96
N ALA A 32 -23.69 3.38 21.63
CA ALA A 32 -22.74 2.36 21.23
C ALA A 32 -22.08 2.88 19.95
N TYR A 33 -20.90 3.49 20.10
CA TYR A 33 -20.03 3.78 18.99
C TYR A 33 -19.68 2.43 18.38
N ALA A 34 -20.35 2.10 17.28
CA ALA A 34 -19.88 1.09 16.36
C ALA A 34 -18.58 1.63 15.76
N SER A 35 -17.49 1.51 16.51
CA SER A 35 -16.19 1.37 15.89
C SER A 35 -16.34 0.15 15.01
N GLU A 36 -16.31 0.34 13.70
CA GLU A 36 -16.11 -0.78 12.79
C GLU A 36 -14.92 -1.54 13.36
N ALA A 37 -15.17 -2.76 13.84
CA ALA A 37 -14.09 -3.64 14.20
C ALA A 37 -13.29 -3.74 12.90
N ASN A 38 -12.07 -3.20 12.91
CA ASN A 38 -11.12 -3.39 11.82
C ASN A 38 -11.12 -4.89 11.56
N LYS A 39 -11.85 -5.32 10.52
CA LYS A 39 -11.94 -6.71 10.14
C LYS A 39 -10.50 -7.05 9.78
N LEU A 40 -9.82 -7.73 10.69
CA LEU A 40 -8.60 -8.43 10.35
C LEU A 40 -8.96 -9.23 9.11
N PRO A 41 -8.29 -8.98 7.97
CA PRO A 41 -8.69 -9.59 6.73
C PRO A 41 -8.61 -11.08 6.93
N GLU A 42 -9.77 -11.74 6.82
CA GLU A 42 -9.84 -13.19 6.76
C GLU A 42 -8.89 -13.62 5.65
N THR A 43 -7.95 -14.48 5.99
CA THR A 43 -6.97 -15.07 5.08
C THR A 43 -7.72 -15.99 4.11
N SER A 44 -8.39 -15.41 3.11
CA SER A 44 -8.72 -16.11 1.87
C SER A 44 -7.47 -16.10 0.99
N THR A 45 -7.12 -17.28 0.49
CA THR A 45 -5.78 -17.60 -0.02
C THR A 45 -5.59 -17.24 -1.50
N GLU A 46 -6.31 -16.26 -2.05
CA GLU A 46 -6.24 -15.98 -3.49
C GLU A 46 -6.10 -14.49 -3.85
N TYR A 47 -6.81 -13.58 -3.16
CA TYR A 47 -6.65 -12.16 -3.40
C TYR A 47 -6.95 -11.33 -2.16
N LYS A 48 -6.19 -10.25 -1.99
CA LYS A 48 -6.38 -9.27 -0.94
C LYS A 48 -6.51 -7.90 -1.57
N LEU A 49 -7.47 -7.11 -1.11
CA LEU A 49 -7.57 -5.71 -1.48
C LEU A 49 -6.39 -4.96 -0.83
N VAL A 50 -5.56 -4.36 -1.67
CA VAL A 50 -4.44 -3.53 -1.23
C VAL A 50 -4.78 -2.08 -1.57
N PRO A 51 -4.71 -1.14 -0.62
CA PRO A 51 -4.97 0.25 -0.90
C PRO A 51 -3.96 0.78 -1.93
N ILE A 52 -4.48 1.43 -2.96
CA ILE A 52 -3.69 2.18 -3.95
C ILE A 52 -3.57 3.63 -3.49
N ASN A 53 -2.47 4.29 -3.84
CA ASN A 53 -2.32 5.72 -3.52
C ASN A 53 -3.10 6.61 -4.51
N GLU A 54 -3.13 7.92 -4.23
CA GLU A 54 -3.82 8.92 -5.07
C GLU A 54 -3.28 8.98 -6.52
N PHE A 55 -2.08 8.45 -6.75
CA PHE A 55 -1.42 8.41 -8.05
C PHE A 55 -1.64 7.07 -8.79
N GLU A 56 -2.57 6.23 -8.31
CA GLU A 56 -2.86 4.90 -8.88
C GLU A 56 -1.64 3.98 -8.93
N THR A 57 -0.67 4.19 -8.04
CA THR A 57 0.52 3.35 -7.92
C THR A 57 0.46 2.49 -6.66
N LEU A 58 1.14 1.34 -6.73
CA LEU A 58 1.23 0.38 -5.65
C LEU A 58 2.71 0.12 -5.35
N ASP A 59 3.14 0.50 -4.15
CA ASP A 59 4.47 0.21 -3.66
C ASP A 59 4.50 -1.19 -3.03
N VAL A 60 5.23 -2.12 -3.66
CA VAL A 60 5.34 -3.50 -3.22
C VAL A 60 6.78 -3.81 -2.83
N ARG A 61 6.97 -4.32 -1.61
CA ARG A 61 8.21 -5.02 -1.24
C ARG A 61 7.93 -6.50 -1.22
N ILE A 62 8.59 -7.24 -2.11
CA ILE A 62 8.53 -8.70 -2.12
C ILE A 62 9.71 -9.23 -1.32
N VAL A 63 9.44 -10.08 -0.33
CA VAL A 63 10.43 -10.71 0.55
C VAL A 63 10.16 -12.21 0.54
N ASP A 64 11.22 -13.03 0.58
CA ASP A 64 11.14 -14.49 0.69
C ASP A 64 10.28 -15.18 -0.38
N ILE A 65 10.56 -14.90 -1.66
CA ILE A 65 9.93 -15.64 -2.76
C ILE A 65 10.51 -17.07 -2.78
N ASN A 66 9.68 -18.06 -2.43
CA ASN A 66 10.01 -19.47 -2.60
C ASN A 66 9.30 -20.01 -3.85
N THR A 67 9.93 -19.86 -5.02
CA THR A 67 9.49 -20.53 -6.25
C THR A 67 10.15 -21.90 -6.36
N TYR A 68 9.39 -22.92 -6.78
CA TYR A 68 9.95 -24.26 -7.01
C TYR A 68 10.89 -24.34 -8.23
N ASP A 69 10.81 -23.36 -9.14
CA ASP A 69 11.67 -23.27 -10.32
C ASP A 69 12.04 -21.80 -10.60
N GLU A 70 11.12 -21.03 -11.17
CA GLU A 70 11.42 -19.71 -11.75
C GLU A 70 10.33 -18.68 -11.45
N LEU A 71 10.73 -17.42 -11.34
CA LEU A 71 9.83 -16.27 -11.24
C LEU A 71 9.76 -15.55 -12.59
N ASN A 72 8.62 -15.65 -13.28
CA ASN A 72 8.40 -14.92 -14.52
C ASN A 72 7.92 -13.49 -14.23
N VAL A 73 8.63 -12.50 -14.78
CA VAL A 73 8.33 -11.07 -14.64
C VAL A 73 8.36 -10.38 -15.99
N ASN A 74 7.37 -9.52 -16.23
CA ASN A 74 7.40 -8.57 -17.34
C ASN A 74 7.76 -7.19 -16.79
N ILE A 75 8.88 -6.65 -17.23
CA ILE A 75 9.44 -5.41 -16.69
C ILE A 75 9.52 -4.37 -17.79
N LYS A 76 8.94 -3.19 -17.54
CA LYS A 76 9.01 -2.05 -18.46
C LYS A 76 10.28 -1.22 -18.27
N SER A 77 10.70 -1.03 -17.02
CA SER A 77 11.90 -0.26 -16.66
C SER A 77 12.46 -0.77 -15.35
N ILE A 78 13.79 -0.77 -15.22
CA ILE A 78 14.52 -1.09 -13.99
C ILE A 78 15.41 0.10 -13.67
N ASP A 79 15.37 0.55 -12.42
CA ASP A 79 16.31 1.51 -11.86
C ASP A 79 16.91 0.87 -10.60
N SER A 80 18.22 0.67 -10.60
CA SER A 80 18.95 0.01 -9.51
C SER A 80 20.06 0.92 -8.99
N TYR A 81 20.23 0.97 -7.68
CA TYR A 81 21.29 1.76 -7.05
C TYR A 81 22.69 1.27 -7.40
N ASP A 82 22.84 -0.05 -7.47
CA ASP A 82 24.09 -0.74 -7.79
C ASP A 82 24.00 -1.46 -9.15
N GLU A 83 25.15 -1.92 -9.64
CA GLU A 83 25.26 -2.70 -10.86
C GLU A 83 24.49 -4.03 -10.78
N MET A 84 23.64 -4.28 -11.76
CA MET A 84 22.85 -5.50 -11.87
C MET A 84 23.51 -6.49 -12.84
N LYS A 85 23.91 -7.66 -12.33
CA LYS A 85 24.41 -8.76 -13.16
C LYS A 85 23.23 -9.52 -13.78
N VAL A 86 23.21 -9.62 -15.11
CA VAL A 86 22.14 -10.30 -15.86
C VAL A 86 22.74 -11.35 -16.78
N ASN A 87 22.17 -12.55 -16.75
CA ASN A 87 22.46 -13.58 -17.74
C ASN A 87 21.38 -13.52 -18.82
N ILE A 88 21.77 -13.13 -20.03
CA ILE A 88 20.85 -12.96 -21.15
C ILE A 88 21.03 -14.13 -22.10
N ASN A 89 19.97 -14.91 -22.31
CA ASN A 89 19.98 -16.05 -23.23
C ASN A 89 19.63 -15.63 -24.67
N SER A 90 18.74 -14.65 -24.83
CA SER A 90 18.27 -14.17 -26.13
C SER A 90 17.78 -12.72 -26.03
N ILE A 91 18.01 -11.96 -27.09
CA ILE A 91 17.45 -10.62 -27.29
C ILE A 91 16.78 -10.60 -28.66
N ASP A 92 15.53 -10.14 -28.71
CA ASP A 92 14.79 -9.94 -29.95
C ASP A 92 14.37 -8.46 -30.02
N THR A 93 14.87 -7.75 -31.03
CA THR A 93 14.63 -6.32 -31.26
C THR A 93 14.58 -6.05 -32.76
N SER A 94 13.71 -5.12 -33.18
CA SER A 94 13.62 -4.68 -34.58
C SER A 94 14.67 -3.64 -34.95
N ASP A 95 15.21 -2.94 -33.95
CA ASP A 95 16.13 -1.82 -34.11
C ASP A 95 17.56 -2.22 -33.71
N GLU A 96 18.53 -1.36 -34.02
CA GLU A 96 19.94 -1.56 -33.67
C GLU A 96 20.14 -1.63 -32.16
N LEU A 97 20.91 -2.63 -31.70
CA LEU A 97 21.24 -2.83 -30.29
C LEU A 97 22.70 -2.43 -30.05
N ASP A 98 22.88 -1.29 -29.40
CA ASP A 98 24.19 -0.82 -28.96
C ASP A 98 24.64 -1.55 -27.68
N VAL A 99 25.79 -2.22 -27.73
CA VAL A 99 26.40 -2.92 -26.58
C VAL A 99 27.85 -2.50 -26.37
N ASN A 100 28.21 -2.22 -25.12
CA ASN A 100 29.59 -2.02 -24.71
C ASN A 100 30.12 -3.32 -24.11
N ILE A 101 31.22 -3.85 -24.66
CA ILE A 101 31.79 -5.13 -24.24
C ILE A 101 33.24 -4.89 -23.80
N ASP A 102 33.57 -5.34 -22.59
CA ASP A 102 34.93 -5.24 -22.04
C ASP A 102 35.76 -6.51 -22.30
N GLU A 103 35.11 -7.69 -22.24
CA GLU A 103 35.76 -8.99 -22.34
C GLU A 103 34.91 -10.00 -23.13
N ILE A 104 35.55 -10.80 -23.99
CA ILE A 104 34.92 -11.93 -24.69
C ILE A 104 35.79 -13.17 -24.52
N GLY A 105 35.22 -14.25 -24.00
CA GLY A 105 35.88 -15.56 -23.94
C GLY A 105 37.20 -15.58 -23.16
N GLY A 106 37.36 -14.76 -22.12
CA GLY A 106 38.60 -14.69 -21.34
C GLY A 106 39.61 -13.63 -21.79
N GLY A 107 39.32 -12.90 -22.87
CA GLY A 107 40.22 -11.90 -23.46
C GLY A 107 39.62 -10.50 -23.45
N PHE A 108 40.39 -9.51 -22.97
CA PHE A 108 40.00 -8.10 -22.99
C PHE A 108 39.95 -7.55 -24.41
N ILE A 109 38.96 -6.69 -24.68
CA ILE A 109 38.84 -5.99 -25.96
C ILE A 109 39.67 -4.71 -25.90
N SER A 110 40.77 -4.67 -26.65
CA SER A 110 41.70 -3.53 -26.63
C SER A 110 41.63 -2.62 -27.87
N ASN A 111 40.69 -2.85 -28.79
CA ASN A 111 40.64 -2.18 -30.10
C ASN A 111 39.30 -1.49 -30.31
N GLY A 112 39.32 -0.21 -30.73
CA GLY A 112 38.11 0.54 -31.13
C GLY A 112 37.65 0.28 -32.57
N GLY A 113 38.02 -0.87 -33.15
CA GLY A 113 37.65 -1.26 -34.51
C GLY A 113 36.53 -2.32 -34.52
N PRO A 114 35.95 -2.64 -35.69
CA PRO A 114 34.87 -3.62 -35.80
C PRO A 114 35.27 -4.99 -35.23
N LEU A 115 34.44 -5.54 -34.35
CA LEU A 115 34.60 -6.90 -33.84
C LEU A 115 34.07 -7.90 -34.88
N LYS A 116 34.85 -8.94 -35.17
CA LYS A 116 34.39 -10.05 -36.01
C LYS A 116 33.48 -10.94 -35.19
N VAL A 117 32.21 -10.97 -35.56
CA VAL A 117 31.20 -11.84 -34.95
C VAL A 117 30.85 -12.98 -35.91
N GLN A 118 30.44 -14.12 -35.35
CA GLN A 118 29.93 -15.25 -36.10
C GLN A 118 28.40 -15.19 -36.06
N VAL A 119 27.77 -15.05 -37.21
CA VAL A 119 26.30 -15.05 -37.33
C VAL A 119 25.88 -16.49 -37.60
N GLU A 120 25.19 -17.11 -36.65
CA GLU A 120 24.49 -18.37 -36.88
C GLU A 120 23.06 -18.04 -37.35
N ASN A 121 22.68 -18.59 -38.51
CA ASN A 121 21.33 -18.50 -39.08
C ASN A 121 20.50 -19.73 -38.68
#